data_AF-X8CDV0-F1
#
_entry.id   AF-X8CDV0-F1
#
_cell.length_a   1.000
_cell.length_b   1.000
_cell.length_c   1.000
_cell.angle_alpha   90.00
_cell.angle_beta   90.00
_cell.angle_gamma   90.00
#
_symmetry.space_group_name_H-M   'P 1'
#
loop_
_entity.id
_entity.type
_entity.pdbx_description
1 polymer ?
#
loop_
_entity_poly.entity_id
_entity_poly.type
_entity_poly.pdbx_seq_one_letter_code
_entity_poly.pdbx_strand_id
1 'polypeptide(L)'
;MVGATAAASVLRARVWDSAACKAWLLAQPFLAAGVLLVIYAATGRYGAALGAAVVLLALVAVWIVLALNPGIAEPESYSLPVRRLVGFAAAGLDASLIPVMAFVVGLFSLVLNR
;
A
#
# COMPACT_ATOMS: atom_id res chain seq x y z
N MET A 1 4.26 -0.61 9.22
CA MET A 1 3.58 0.64 8.80
C MET A 1 3.63 0.87 7.31
N VAL A 2 4.82 0.84 6.68
CA VAL A 2 4.97 1.08 5.23
C VAL A 2 4.00 0.26 4.37
N GLY A 3 3.84 -1.04 4.64
CA GLY A 3 2.89 -1.87 3.91
C GLY A 3 1.42 -1.45 4.09
N ALA A 4 1.02 -1.06 5.30
CA ALA A 4 -0.34 -0.63 5.59
C ALA A 4 -0.65 0.74 4.95
N THR A 5 0.29 1.68 4.98
CA THR A 5 0.12 2.97 4.30
C THR A 5 0.13 2.82 2.78
N ALA A 6 0.90 1.86 2.25
CA ALA A 6 0.90 1.53 0.83
C ALA A 6 -0.38 0.82 0.36
N ALA A 7 -0.93 -0.09 1.15
CA ALA A 7 -2.23 -0.67 0.85
C ALA A 7 -3.34 0.40 0.91
N ALA A 8 -3.29 1.31 1.89
CA ALA A 8 -4.27 2.38 2.03
C ALA A 8 -4.23 3.39 0.86
N SER A 9 -3.04 3.75 0.38
CA SER A 9 -2.90 4.65 -0.79
C SER A 9 -3.52 4.03 -2.05
N VAL A 10 -3.22 2.75 -2.33
CA VAL A 10 -3.79 2.00 -3.45
C VAL A 10 -5.31 1.88 -3.33
N LEU A 11 -5.83 1.57 -2.14
CA LEU A 11 -7.27 1.45 -1.93
C LEU A 11 -8.01 2.78 -2.10
N ARG A 12 -7.38 3.92 -1.82
CA ARG A 12 -7.96 5.26 -2.08
C ARG A 12 -7.99 5.62 -3.55
N ALA A 13 -7.17 4.98 -4.39
CA ALA A 13 -7.17 5.23 -5.83
C ALA A 13 -8.55 4.97 -6.48
N ARG A 14 -9.39 4.11 -5.88
CA ARG A 14 -10.76 3.83 -6.34
C ARG A 14 -11.76 4.96 -6.10
N VAL A 15 -11.44 5.91 -5.22
CA VAL A 15 -12.33 7.02 -4.81
C VAL A 15 -12.16 8.22 -5.73
N TRP A 16 -10.96 8.39 -6.30
CA TRP A 16 -10.64 9.53 -7.15
C TRP A 16 -10.93 9.21 -8.62
N ASP A 17 -11.70 10.09 -9.26
CA ASP A 17 -12.01 9.98 -10.70
C ASP A 17 -10.94 10.62 -11.58
N SER A 18 -10.14 11.56 -11.04
CA SER A 18 -9.07 12.19 -11.80
C SER A 18 -7.91 11.21 -12.08
N ALA A 19 -7.52 11.12 -13.35
CA ALA A 19 -6.47 10.21 -13.79
C ALA A 19 -5.13 10.47 -13.06
N ALA A 20 -4.78 11.74 -12.86
CA ALA A 20 -3.54 12.13 -12.20
C ALA A 20 -3.49 11.71 -10.72
N CYS A 21 -4.58 11.94 -9.95
CA CYS A 21 -4.60 11.55 -8.54
C CYS A 21 -4.56 10.03 -8.38
N LYS A 22 -5.28 9.30 -9.25
CA LYS A 22 -5.25 7.83 -9.29
C LYS A 22 -3.83 7.31 -9.58
N ALA A 23 -3.14 7.90 -10.57
CA ALA A 23 -1.77 7.53 -10.91
C ALA A 23 -0.82 7.75 -9.72
N TRP A 24 -0.89 8.89 -9.04
CA TRP A 24 -0.06 9.16 -7.85
C TRP A 24 -0.32 8.19 -6.70
N LEU A 25 -1.58 7.88 -6.43
CA LEU A 25 -1.96 6.93 -5.38
C LEU A 25 -1.47 5.51 -5.68
N LEU A 26 -1.53 5.08 -6.94
CA LEU A 26 -1.03 3.77 -7.38
C LEU A 26 0.51 3.70 -7.49
N ALA A 27 1.18 4.83 -7.75
CA ALA A 27 2.63 4.92 -7.82
C ALA A 27 3.30 4.88 -6.44
N GLN A 28 2.57 5.26 -5.38
CA GLN A 28 3.11 5.33 -4.02
C GLN A 28 3.81 4.04 -3.53
N PRO A 29 3.28 2.82 -3.70
CA PRO A 29 4.00 1.59 -3.33
C PRO A 29 5.31 1.39 -4.11
N PHE A 30 5.37 1.79 -5.38
CA PHE A 30 6.59 1.72 -6.19
C PHE A 30 7.65 2.69 -5.68
N LEU A 31 7.26 3.92 -5.36
CA LEU A 31 8.15 4.92 -4.78
C LEU A 31 8.70 4.46 -3.43
N ALA A 32 7.84 3.91 -2.56
CA ALA A 32 8.27 3.39 -1.26
C ALA A 32 9.25 2.23 -1.40
N ALA A 33 8.96 1.25 -2.25
CA ALA A 33 9.84 0.10 -2.47
C ALA A 33 11.17 0.51 -3.14
N GLY A 34 11.13 1.44 -4.11
CA GLY A 34 12.33 1.98 -4.77
C GLY A 34 13.24 2.75 -3.81
N VAL A 35 12.68 3.61 -2.96
CA VAL A 35 13.45 4.33 -1.94
C VAL A 35 14.06 3.36 -0.93
N LEU A 36 13.31 2.37 -0.46
CA LEU A 36 13.83 1.36 0.47
C LEU A 36 14.95 0.52 -0.18
N LEU A 37 14.81 0.16 -1.45
CA LEU A 37 15.85 -0.54 -2.21
C LEU A 37 17.15 0.27 -2.22
N VAL A 38 17.06 1.57 -2.56
CA VAL A 38 18.23 2.47 -2.59
C VAL A 38 18.87 2.58 -1.22
N ILE A 39 18.08 2.79 -0.16
CA ILE A 39 18.59 2.91 1.22
C ILE A 39 19.27 1.60 1.66
N TYR A 40 18.67 0.44 1.41
CA TYR A 40 19.25 -0.84 1.81
C TYR A 40 20.51 -1.17 1.01
N ALA A 41 20.54 -0.89 -0.29
CA ALA A 41 21.73 -1.07 -1.11
C ALA A 41 22.86 -0.14 -0.67
N ALA A 42 22.57 1.15 -0.44
CA ALA A 42 23.56 2.13 0.01
C ALA A 42 24.12 1.84 1.40
N THR A 43 23.37 1.15 2.26
CA THR A 43 23.81 0.76 3.61
C THR A 43 24.43 -0.64 3.68
N GLY A 44 24.68 -1.29 2.53
CA GLY A 44 25.26 -2.64 2.47
C GLY A 44 24.33 -3.76 2.94
N ARG A 45 23.03 -3.46 3.15
CA ARG A 45 22.01 -4.42 3.61
C ARG A 45 21.41 -5.18 2.43
N TYR A 46 22.25 -5.94 1.72
CA TYR A 46 21.88 -6.56 0.45
C TYR A 46 20.71 -7.55 0.53
N GLY A 47 20.56 -8.29 1.64
CA GLY A 47 19.39 -9.17 1.82
C GLY A 47 18.06 -8.39 1.85
N ALA A 48 18.03 -7.24 2.52
CA ALA A 48 16.85 -6.36 2.55
C ALA A 48 16.65 -5.65 1.20
N ALA A 49 17.74 -5.28 0.53
CA ALA A 49 17.69 -4.72 -0.83
C ALA A 49 17.08 -5.72 -1.83
N LEU A 50 17.51 -6.99 -1.80
CA LEU A 50 16.91 -8.05 -2.63
C LEU A 50 15.43 -8.24 -2.32
N GLY A 51 15.05 -8.19 -1.03
CA GLY A 51 13.64 -8.21 -0.64
C GLY A 51 12.83 -7.05 -1.27
N ALA A 52 13.36 -5.82 -1.23
CA ALA A 52 12.72 -4.67 -1.85
C ALA A 52 12.62 -4.79 -3.39
N ALA A 53 13.64 -5.37 -4.03
CA ALA A 53 13.62 -5.66 -5.46
C ALA A 53 12.54 -6.68 -5.84
N VAL A 54 12.39 -7.75 -5.05
CA VAL A 54 11.32 -8.75 -5.25
C VAL A 54 9.94 -8.11 -5.10
N VAL A 55 9.75 -7.21 -4.13
CA VAL A 55 8.49 -6.46 -3.97
C VAL A 55 8.21 -5.60 -5.21
N LEU A 56 9.20 -4.89 -5.75
CA LEU A 56 9.04 -4.12 -6.99
C LEU A 56 8.63 -5.01 -8.16
N LEU A 57 9.29 -6.16 -8.34
CA LEU A 57 8.93 -7.11 -9.39
C LEU A 57 7.51 -7.63 -9.24
N ALA A 58 7.08 -7.93 -8.01
CA ALA A 58 5.70 -8.35 -7.74
C ALA A 58 4.69 -7.25 -8.08
N LEU A 59 4.97 -5.98 -7.74
CA LEU A 59 4.12 -4.85 -8.09
C LEU A 59 4.02 -4.64 -9.60
N VAL A 60 5.14 -4.76 -10.32
CA VAL A 60 5.17 -4.71 -11.80
C VAL A 60 4.35 -5.86 -12.38
N ALA A 61 4.50 -7.08 -11.85
CA ALA A 61 3.75 -8.25 -12.31
C ALA A 61 2.23 -8.05 -12.16
N VAL A 62 1.77 -7.49 -11.03
CA VAL A 62 0.34 -7.14 -10.85
C VAL A 62 -0.13 -6.18 -11.93
N TRP A 63 0.66 -5.15 -12.25
CA TRP A 63 0.32 -4.20 -13.33
C TRP A 63 0.28 -4.85 -14.71
N ILE A 64 1.23 -5.74 -15.01
CA ILE A 64 1.24 -6.49 -16.26
C ILE A 64 -0.03 -7.34 -16.37
N VAL A 65 -0.40 -8.05 -15.30
CA VAL A 65 -1.63 -8.88 -15.28
C VAL A 65 -2.87 -8.02 -15.53
N LEU A 66 -2.98 -6.85 -14.88
CA LEU A 66 -4.09 -5.92 -15.07
C LEU A 66 -4.14 -5.34 -16.49
N ALA A 67 -2.98 -5.01 -17.07
CA ALA A 67 -2.89 -4.49 -18.43
C ALA A 67 -3.26 -5.54 -19.48
N LEU A 68 -2.91 -6.80 -19.26
CA LEU A 68 -3.24 -7.91 -20.14
C LEU A 68 -4.71 -8.38 -20.00
N ASN A 69 -5.35 -8.12 -18.86
CA ASN A 69 -6.71 -8.57 -18.55
C ASN A 69 -7.58 -7.39 -18.08
N PRO A 70 -8.05 -6.52 -19.00
CA PRO A 70 -8.74 -5.28 -18.64
C PRO A 70 -10.03 -5.52 -17.83
N GLY A 71 -10.72 -6.64 -18.05
CA GLY A 71 -11.93 -6.98 -17.29
C GLY A 71 -11.70 -7.13 -15.77
N ILE A 72 -10.48 -7.46 -15.34
CA ILE A 72 -10.12 -7.56 -13.91
C ILE A 72 -9.90 -6.16 -13.30
N ALA A 73 -9.49 -5.20 -14.13
CA ALA A 73 -9.25 -3.81 -13.71
C ALA A 73 -10.54 -3.00 -13.57
N GLU A 74 -11.63 -3.46 -14.19
CA GLU A 74 -12.94 -2.82 -14.13
C GLU A 74 -13.70 -3.23 -12.86
N PRO A 75 -14.05 -2.28 -11.96
CA PRO A 75 -14.80 -2.61 -10.75
C PRO A 75 -16.18 -3.20 -11.01
N GLU A 76 -16.75 -2.96 -12.20
CA GLU A 76 -18.08 -3.43 -12.59
C GLU A 76 -18.15 -4.94 -12.86
N SER A 77 -17.01 -5.58 -13.12
CA SER A 77 -16.93 -7.04 -13.26
C SER A 77 -17.07 -7.77 -11.93
N TYR A 78 -16.93 -7.06 -10.79
CA TYR A 78 -17.08 -7.61 -9.46
C TYR A 78 -18.50 -7.48 -8.93
N SER A 79 -18.94 -8.50 -8.19
CA SER A 79 -20.24 -8.47 -7.49
C SER A 79 -20.29 -7.35 -6.44
N LEU A 80 -21.50 -6.82 -6.20
CA LEU A 80 -21.72 -5.76 -5.21
C LEU A 80 -21.21 -6.11 -3.79
N PRO A 81 -21.41 -7.34 -3.26
CA PRO A 81 -20.88 -7.68 -1.93
C PRO A 81 -19.36 -7.58 -1.86
N VAL A 82 -18.63 -8.03 -2.89
CA VAL A 82 -17.17 -7.96 -2.95
C VAL A 82 -16.70 -6.50 -2.92
N ARG A 83 -17.33 -5.63 -3.72
CA ARG A 83 -17.02 -4.20 -3.74
C ARG A 83 -17.23 -3.55 -2.37
N ARG A 84 -18.29 -3.93 -1.63
CA ARG A 84 -18.54 -3.44 -0.26
C ARG A 84 -17.51 -3.95 0.74
N LEU A 85 -17.12 -5.22 0.67
CA LEU A 85 -16.08 -5.79 1.53
C LEU A 85 -14.74 -5.06 1.36
N VAL A 86 -14.34 -4.76 0.12
CA VAL A 86 -13.16 -3.94 -0.19
C VAL A 86 -13.32 -2.51 0.35
N GLY A 87 -14.55 -1.99 0.31
CA GLY A 87 -14.99 -0.79 1.02
C GLY A 87 -14.61 -0.79 2.50
N PHE A 88 -15.16 -1.75 3.23
CA PHE A 88 -14.96 -1.92 4.67
C PHE A 88 -13.51 -2.18 5.04
N ALA A 89 -12.80 -2.99 4.27
CA ALA A 89 -11.38 -3.29 4.50
C ALA A 89 -10.52 -2.02 4.46
N ALA A 90 -10.76 -1.13 3.48
CA ALA A 90 -10.02 0.12 3.41
C ALA A 90 -10.35 1.06 4.58
N ALA A 91 -11.63 1.17 4.95
CA ALA A 91 -12.04 2.01 6.08
C ALA A 91 -11.43 1.52 7.40
N GLY A 92 -11.44 0.21 7.63
CA GLY A 92 -10.79 -0.40 8.81
C GLY A 92 -9.28 -0.21 8.81
N LEU A 93 -8.63 -0.31 7.65
CA LEU A 93 -7.19 -0.07 7.51
C LEU A 93 -6.83 1.39 7.82
N ASP A 94 -7.53 2.35 7.23
CA ASP A 94 -7.30 3.78 7.48
C ASP A 94 -7.58 4.14 8.95
N ALA A 95 -8.64 3.60 9.56
CA ALA A 95 -8.98 3.87 10.96
C ALA A 95 -7.98 3.27 11.96
N SER A 96 -7.48 2.05 11.70
CA SER A 96 -6.57 1.35 12.60
C SER A 96 -5.13 1.87 12.55
N LEU A 97 -4.74 2.61 11.50
CA LEU A 97 -3.38 3.13 11.34
C LEU A 97 -2.98 4.11 12.45
N ILE A 98 -3.87 4.99 12.89
CA ILE A 98 -3.57 6.00 13.92
C ILE A 98 -3.25 5.34 15.28
N PRO A 99 -4.08 4.43 15.82
CA PRO A 99 -3.74 3.69 17.04
C PRO A 99 -2.41 2.95 16.95
N VAL A 100 -2.13 2.29 15.82
CA VAL A 100 -0.87 1.56 15.62
C VAL A 100 0.32 2.52 15.60
N MET A 101 0.18 3.72 15.03
CA MET A 101 1.19 4.79 15.09
C MET A 101 1.46 5.23 16.53
N ALA A 102 0.41 5.50 17.30
CA ALA A 102 0.55 5.86 18.71
C ALA A 102 1.22 4.74 19.53
N PHE A 103 0.94 3.48 19.21
CA PHE A 103 1.58 2.32 19.84
C PHE A 103 3.08 2.24 19.56
N VAL A 104 3.49 2.32 18.28
CA VAL A 104 4.92 2.20 17.91
C VAL A 104 5.77 3.35 18.45
N VAL A 105 5.20 4.56 18.54
CA VAL A 105 5.90 5.73 19.11
C VAL A 105 5.97 5.67 20.64
N GLY A 106 5.31 4.69 21.28
CA GLY A 106 5.36 4.51 22.73
C GLY A 106 4.47 5.46 23.51
N LEU A 107 3.48 6.08 22.87
CA LEU A 107 2.56 7.00 23.55
C LEU A 107 1.76 6.29 24.65
N PHE A 108 1.32 5.06 24.40
CA PHE A 108 0.65 4.26 25.42
C PHE A 108 1.56 3.95 26.60
N SER A 109 2.82 3.55 26.35
CA SER A 109 3.79 3.31 27.43
C SER A 109 4.11 4.57 28.23
N LEU A 110 4.14 5.74 27.59
CA LEU A 110 4.33 7.02 28.27
C LEU A 110 3.21 7.31 29.26
N VAL A 111 1.95 7.05 28.87
CA VAL A 111 0.78 7.27 29.73
C VAL A 111 0.70 6.22 30.85
N LEU A 112 1.04 4.96 30.57
CA LEU A 112 1.00 3.86 31.54
C LEU A 112 2.09 3.94 32.62
N ASN A 113 3.26 4.50 32.30
CA ASN A 113 4.39 4.61 33.22
C ASN A 113 4.52 6.00 33.89
N ARG A 114 3.49 6.85 33.75
CA ARG A 114 3.34 8.11 34.48
C ARG A 114 2.43 7.91 35.68
#